data_AF-A0A6J6ZJ70-F1
#
_entry.id   AF-A0A6J6ZJ70-F1
#
_cell.length_a   1.000
_cell.length_b   1.000
_cell.length_c   1.000
_cell.angle_alpha   90.00
_cell.angle_beta   90.00
_cell.angle_gamma   90.00
#
_symmetry.space_group_name_H-M   'P 1'
#
loop_
_entity.id
_entity.type
_entity.pdbx_description
1 polymer ?
#
loop_
_entity_poly.entity_id
_entity_poly.type
_entity_poly.pdbx_seq_one_letter_code
_entity_poly.pdbx_strand_id
1 'polypeptide(L)'
;MKVRSLVTTTQETCSEAGAAVNPPTIIVIAAAVVQNPLAGKGKVDDLSELVELGRESTELLAQRALRALAAMGVEHAAVRGYGKGAIVGVDGDREHTAAVLHPRFGAPVRVHRSPCR
;
A
#
# COMPACT_ATOMS: atom_id res chain seq x y z
N MET A 1 -11.13 3.64 -10.77
CA MET A 1 -10.56 2.31 -10.47
C MET A 1 -11.61 1.18 -10.49
N LYS A 2 -11.30 0.01 -11.08
CA LYS A 2 -12.14 -1.21 -11.00
C LYS A 2 -11.46 -2.29 -10.14
N VAL A 3 -12.04 -2.59 -8.97
CA VAL A 3 -11.46 -3.49 -7.97
C VAL A 3 -12.07 -4.90 -8.09
N ARG A 4 -11.22 -5.93 -8.20
CA ARG A 4 -11.62 -7.35 -8.17
C ARG A 4 -11.67 -7.90 -6.75
N SER A 5 -10.64 -7.63 -5.96
CA SER A 5 -10.50 -8.15 -4.60
C SER A 5 -9.66 -7.22 -3.74
N LEU A 6 -9.92 -7.25 -2.43
CA LEU A 6 -9.19 -6.53 -1.41
C LEU A 6 -8.79 -7.51 -0.31
N VAL A 7 -7.56 -7.40 0.17
CA VAL A 7 -7.06 -8.21 1.29
C VAL A 7 -6.40 -7.28 2.30
N THR A 8 -6.70 -7.51 3.57
CA THR A 8 -6.01 -6.86 4.69
C THR A 8 -5.50 -7.95 5.61
N THR A 9 -4.20 -7.94 5.88
CA THR A 9 -3.52 -8.92 6.73
C THR A 9 -2.77 -8.18 7.83
N THR A 10 -2.87 -8.69 9.06
CA THR A 10 -2.06 -8.24 10.19
C THR A 10 -1.01 -9.30 10.49
N GLN A 11 0.22 -8.86 10.73
CA GLN A 11 1.29 -9.67 11.28
C GLN A 11 1.70 -9.09 12.63
N GLU A 12 1.78 -9.95 13.64
CA GLU A 12 2.33 -9.63 14.96
C GLU A 12 3.64 -10.42 15.15
N THR A 13 4.73 -9.70 15.39
CA THR A 13 6.01 -10.31 15.75
C THR A 13 6.14 -10.29 17.27
N CYS A 14 5.92 -11.45 17.90
CA CYS A 14 5.98 -11.64 19.36
C CYS A 14 7.40 -11.99 19.87
N SER A 15 8.30 -12.41 18.98
CA SER A 15 9.68 -12.73 19.30
C SER A 15 10.59 -12.54 18.08
N GLU A 16 11.79 -12.00 18.29
CA GLU A 16 12.78 -11.78 17.23
C GLU A 16 14.20 -11.90 17.81
N ALA A 17 15.14 -12.44 17.01
CA ALA A 17 16.53 -12.64 17.41
C ALA A 17 16.72 -13.39 18.75
N GLY A 18 15.81 -14.31 19.08
CA GLY A 18 15.85 -15.10 20.32
C GLY A 18 15.32 -14.38 21.57
N ALA A 19 14.76 -13.17 21.45
CA ALA A 19 14.16 -12.41 22.55
C ALA A 19 12.66 -12.18 22.33
N ALA A 20 11.90 -12.05 23.42
CA ALA A 20 10.49 -11.66 23.36
C ALA A 20 10.37 -10.18 22.99
N VAL A 21 9.37 -9.85 22.16
CA VAL A 21 9.04 -8.48 21.75
C VAL A 21 7.74 -8.09 22.43
N ASN A 22 7.82 -7.15 23.39
CA ASN A 22 6.66 -6.71 24.18
C ASN A 22 6.63 -5.16 24.30
N PRO A 23 5.61 -4.49 23.74
CA PRO A 23 4.50 -5.05 22.98
C PRO A 23 4.96 -5.63 21.62
N PRO A 24 4.23 -6.61 21.03
CA PRO A 24 4.55 -7.16 19.72
C PRO A 24 4.68 -6.07 18.65
N THR A 25 5.59 -6.26 17.69
CA THR A 25 5.63 -5.37 16.53
C THR A 25 4.50 -5.73 15.58
N ILE A 26 3.67 -4.75 15.21
CA ILE A 26 2.50 -4.94 14.37
C ILE A 26 2.78 -4.37 12.98
N ILE A 27 2.50 -5.17 11.95
CA ILE A 27 2.50 -4.75 10.54
C ILE A 27 1.13 -5.06 9.96
N VAL A 28 0.49 -4.04 9.37
CA VAL A 28 -0.74 -4.22 8.60
C VAL A 28 -0.43 -4.04 7.12
N ILE A 29 -0.85 -5.01 6.31
CA ILE A 29 -0.72 -5.02 4.86
C ILE A 29 -2.11 -4.92 4.27
N ALA A 30 -2.39 -3.86 3.52
CA ALA A 30 -3.61 -3.74 2.72
C ALA A 30 -3.24 -3.79 1.24
N ALA A 31 -3.87 -4.69 0.49
CA ALA A 31 -3.65 -4.82 -0.95
C ALA A 31 -4.97 -4.88 -1.73
N ALA A 32 -4.95 -4.36 -2.95
CA ALA A 32 -6.06 -4.40 -3.90
C ALA A 32 -5.60 -5.05 -5.19
N VAL A 33 -6.45 -5.90 -5.76
CA VAL A 33 -6.30 -6.34 -7.15
C VAL A 33 -7.24 -5.52 -8.01
N VAL A 34 -6.67 -4.80 -8.97
CA VAL A 34 -7.38 -3.86 -9.84
C VAL A 34 -7.14 -4.21 -11.30
N GLN A 35 -8.09 -3.86 -12.17
CA GLN A 35 -7.89 -3.99 -13.61
C GLN A 35 -6.79 -3.02 -14.07
N ASN A 36 -5.80 -3.52 -14.82
CA ASN A 36 -4.82 -2.70 -15.50
C ASN A 36 -5.40 -2.24 -16.86
N PRO A 37 -5.65 -0.93 -17.07
CA PRO A 37 -6.22 -0.42 -18.32
C PRO A 37 -5.24 -0.45 -19.51
N LEU A 38 -3.94 -0.63 -19.25
CA LEU A 38 -2.88 -0.68 -20.27
C LEU A 38 -2.37 -2.10 -20.54
N ALA A 39 -2.94 -3.13 -19.92
CA ALA A 39 -2.56 -4.52 -20.18
C ALA A 39 -2.82 -4.91 -21.65
N GLY A 40 -1.87 -5.61 -22.27
CA GLY A 40 -1.97 -6.10 -23.64
C GLY A 40 -1.84 -5.02 -24.73
N LYS A 41 -1.58 -3.75 -24.38
CA LYS A 41 -1.46 -2.65 -25.35
C LYS A 41 -0.06 -2.47 -25.95
N GLY A 42 0.93 -3.27 -25.52
CA GLY A 42 2.32 -3.10 -25.90
C GLY A 42 2.95 -1.86 -25.25
N LYS A 43 3.92 -1.22 -25.91
CA LYS A 43 4.57 0.00 -25.41
C LYS A 43 3.59 1.17 -25.43
N VAL A 44 3.36 1.79 -24.27
CA VAL A 44 2.53 2.99 -24.11
C VAL A 44 3.38 4.09 -23.48
N ASP A 45 3.45 5.26 -24.13
CA ASP A 45 4.25 6.40 -23.62
C ASP A 45 3.50 7.21 -22.56
N ASP A 46 2.16 7.30 -22.64
CA ASP A 46 1.33 7.98 -21.64
C ASP A 46 0.83 7.02 -20.55
N LEU A 47 1.39 7.15 -19.35
CA LEU A 47 1.04 6.34 -18.18
C LEU A 47 0.15 7.09 -17.18
N SER A 48 -0.43 8.23 -17.56
CA SER A 48 -1.23 9.09 -16.67
C SER A 48 -2.39 8.36 -16.02
N GLU A 49 -3.04 7.43 -16.74
CA GLU A 49 -4.14 6.62 -16.21
C GLU A 49 -3.68 5.70 -15.06
N LEU A 50 -2.45 5.17 -15.13
CA LEU A 50 -1.87 4.35 -14.07
C LEU A 50 -1.40 5.18 -12.86
N VAL A 51 -0.93 6.41 -13.11
CA VAL A 51 -0.61 7.34 -12.02
C VAL A 51 -1.86 7.69 -11.22
N GLU A 52 -2.98 7.94 -11.91
CA GLU A 52 -4.25 8.23 -11.25
C GLU A 52 -4.80 7.00 -10.52
N LEU A 53 -4.72 5.82 -11.15
CA LEU A 53 -5.04 4.55 -10.51
C LEU A 53 -4.22 4.34 -9.22
N GLY A 54 -2.94 4.70 -9.23
CA GLY A 54 -2.07 4.64 -8.05
C GLY A 54 -2.52 5.58 -6.93
N ARG A 55 -2.94 6.81 -7.26
CA ARG A 55 -3.48 7.77 -6.29
C ARG A 55 -4.76 7.22 -5.62
N GLU A 56 -5.73 6.79 -6.42
CA GLU A 56 -6.99 6.20 -5.92
C GLU A 56 -6.75 4.95 -5.06
N SER A 57 -5.84 4.08 -5.52
CA SER A 57 -5.49 2.86 -4.79
C SER A 57 -4.83 3.18 -3.45
N THR A 58 -3.92 4.16 -3.40
CA THR A 58 -3.24 4.56 -2.16
C THR A 58 -4.25 5.00 -1.10
N GLU A 59 -5.15 5.90 -1.47
CA GLU A 59 -6.12 6.47 -0.54
C GLU A 59 -6.99 5.37 0.08
N LEU A 60 -7.48 4.45 -0.77
CA LEU A 60 -8.27 3.31 -0.34
C LEU A 60 -7.50 2.35 0.60
N LEU A 61 -6.24 2.04 0.25
CA LEU A 61 -5.41 1.10 1.00
C LEU A 61 -4.91 1.68 2.32
N ALA A 62 -4.54 2.97 2.34
CA ALA A 62 -4.14 3.67 3.56
C ALA A 62 -5.29 3.71 4.58
N GLN A 63 -6.50 4.08 4.15
CA GLN A 63 -7.67 4.08 5.03
C GLN A 63 -7.97 2.68 5.58
N ARG A 64 -7.82 1.62 4.78
CA ARG A 64 -7.98 0.24 5.25
C ARG A 64 -6.95 -0.17 6.27
N ALA A 65 -5.67 0.15 6.01
CA ALA A 65 -4.59 -0.18 6.94
C ALA A 65 -4.77 0.53 8.28
N LEU A 66 -5.12 1.83 8.26
CA LEU A 66 -5.39 2.61 9.47
C LEU A 66 -6.59 2.07 10.26
N ARG A 67 -7.68 1.68 9.59
CA ARG A 67 -8.84 1.06 10.26
C ARG A 67 -8.49 -0.26 10.94
N ALA A 68 -7.67 -1.09 10.29
CA ALA A 68 -7.23 -2.36 10.88
C ALA A 68 -6.29 -2.13 12.08
N LEU A 69 -5.40 -1.15 12.02
CA LEU A 69 -4.58 -0.72 13.17
C LEU A 69 -5.45 -0.22 14.33
N ALA A 70 -6.42 0.65 14.04
CA ALA A 70 -7.34 1.18 15.05
C ALA A 70 -8.18 0.08 15.72
N ALA A 71 -8.59 -0.94 14.96
CA ALA A 71 -9.31 -2.10 15.51
C ALA A 71 -8.46 -2.93 16.51
N MET A 72 -7.13 -2.80 16.45
CA MET A 72 -6.19 -3.39 17.40
C MET A 72 -5.81 -2.43 18.54
N GLY A 73 -6.41 -1.25 18.61
CA GLY A 73 -6.07 -0.22 19.60
C GLY A 73 -4.77 0.53 19.30
N VAL A 74 -4.26 0.46 18.06
CA VAL A 74 -3.08 1.22 17.64
C VAL A 74 -3.50 2.58 17.10
N GLU A 75 -3.14 3.64 17.83
CA GLU A 75 -3.35 5.02 17.41
C GLU A 75 -2.56 5.36 16.14
N HIS A 76 -3.11 6.23 15.28
CA HIS A 76 -2.44 6.64 14.04
C HIS A 76 -1.06 7.27 14.31
N ALA A 77 -0.92 8.01 15.42
CA ALA A 77 0.33 8.63 15.84
C ALA A 77 1.43 7.62 16.22
N ALA A 78 1.07 6.36 16.50
CA ALA A 78 2.03 5.31 16.85
C ALA A 78 2.68 4.68 15.61
N VAL A 79 2.19 4.95 14.39
CA VAL A 79 2.72 4.37 13.15
C VAL A 79 4.11 4.92 12.85
N ARG A 80 5.13 4.05 12.97
CA ARG A 80 6.54 4.41 12.79
C ARG A 80 7.05 4.27 11.36
N GLY A 81 6.41 3.46 10.52
CA GLY A 81 6.85 3.21 9.15
C GLY A 81 5.69 2.84 8.23
N TYR A 82 5.92 2.98 6.93
CA TYR A 82 5.01 2.50 5.90
C TYR A 82 5.82 2.04 4.68
N GLY A 83 5.25 1.10 3.94
CA GLY A 83 5.78 0.61 2.68
C GLY A 83 4.76 0.79 1.56
N LYS A 84 5.23 0.69 0.31
CA LYS A 84 4.39 0.59 -0.88
C LYS A 84 5.00 -0.42 -1.83
N GLY A 85 4.14 -1.16 -2.53
CA GLY A 85 4.54 -2.15 -3.51
C GLY A 85 3.43 -2.36 -4.53
N ALA A 86 3.79 -2.79 -5.72
CA ALA A 86 2.87 -3.12 -6.80
C ALA A 86 3.39 -4.34 -7.54
N ILE A 87 2.47 -5.21 -7.94
CA ILE A 87 2.74 -6.38 -8.77
C ILE A 87 1.89 -6.21 -10.03
N VAL A 88 2.50 -6.38 -11.20
CA VAL A 88 1.81 -6.34 -12.50
C VAL A 88 1.59 -7.76 -13.02
N GLY A 89 0.48 -7.98 -13.71
CA GLY A 89 0.23 -9.23 -14.42
C GLY A 89 1.15 -9.39 -15.63
N VAL A 90 1.23 -10.61 -16.16
CA VAL A 90 2.14 -10.96 -17.28
C VAL A 90 1.87 -10.20 -18.58
N ASP A 91 0.65 -9.70 -18.77
CA ASP A 91 0.26 -8.89 -19.94
C ASP A 91 0.57 -7.38 -19.75
N GLY A 92 1.20 -6.99 -18.64
CA GLY A 92 1.62 -5.62 -18.38
C GLY A 92 3.13 -5.47 -18.34
N ASP A 93 3.59 -4.21 -18.38
CA ASP A 93 5.02 -3.89 -18.35
C ASP A 93 5.49 -3.46 -16.96
N ARG A 94 6.80 -3.51 -16.74
CA ARG A 94 7.44 -3.10 -15.50
C ARG A 94 7.20 -1.61 -15.22
N GLU A 95 7.17 -0.78 -16.26
CA GLU A 95 6.82 0.64 -16.23
C GLU A 95 5.44 0.88 -15.63
N HIS A 96 4.51 -0.08 -15.77
CA HIS A 96 3.17 0.04 -15.16
C HIS A 96 3.25 0.06 -13.63
N THR A 97 4.13 -0.74 -13.03
CA THR A 97 4.34 -0.72 -11.58
C THR A 97 4.98 0.58 -11.13
N ALA A 98 5.94 1.11 -11.91
CA ALA A 98 6.58 2.38 -11.62
C ALA A 98 5.58 3.56 -11.68
N ALA A 99 4.67 3.56 -12.65
CA ALA A 99 3.62 4.57 -12.78
C ALA A 99 2.63 4.54 -11.60
N VAL A 100 2.19 3.34 -11.19
CA VAL A 100 1.32 3.18 -10.01
C VAL A 100 2.05 3.64 -8.74
N LEU A 101 3.33 3.30 -8.59
CA LEU A 101 4.13 3.66 -7.42
C LEU A 101 4.73 5.07 -7.48
N HIS A 102 4.37 5.89 -8.46
CA HIS A 102 4.87 7.25 -8.62
C HIS A 102 4.74 8.06 -7.30
N PRO A 103 5.60 9.06 -7.00
CA PRO A 103 5.58 9.82 -5.74
C PRO A 103 4.22 10.35 -5.28
N ARG A 104 3.26 10.57 -6.19
CA ARG A 104 1.86 10.89 -5.86
C ARG A 104 1.19 9.80 -4.99
N PHE A 105 1.63 8.56 -5.08
CA PHE A 105 1.26 7.44 -4.20
C PHE A 105 1.74 7.66 -2.75
N GLY A 106 2.85 8.38 -2.53
CA GLY A 106 3.36 8.59 -1.17
C GLY A 106 2.66 9.72 -0.40
N ALA A 107 2.11 10.70 -1.11
CA ALA A 107 1.56 11.90 -0.49
C ALA A 107 0.35 11.63 0.42
N PRO A 108 -0.65 10.81 0.03
CA PRO A 108 -1.80 10.52 0.90
C PRO A 108 -1.40 9.84 2.21
N VAL A 109 -0.39 8.97 2.20
CA VAL A 109 0.09 8.29 3.41
C VAL A 109 0.82 9.26 4.34
N ARG A 110 1.60 10.19 3.79
CA ARG A 110 2.37 11.17 4.58
C ARG A 110 1.49 12.18 5.32
N VAL A 111 0.30 12.51 4.81
CA VAL A 111 -0.65 13.42 5.48
C VAL A 111 -1.16 12.83 6.80
N HIS A 112 -1.21 11.51 6.92
CA HIS A 112 -1.72 10.82 8.11
C HIS A 112 -0.64 10.55 9.17
N ARG A 113 0.60 11.01 8.97
CA ARG A 113 1.73 10.76 9.88
C ARG A 113 1.99 11.97 10.78
N SER A 114 2.19 11.72 12.07
CA SER A 114 2.88 12.68 12.94
C SER A 114 4.37 12.78 12.58
N PRO A 115 5.03 13.94 12.74
CA PRO A 115 6.46 14.05 12.47
C PRO A 115 7.25 13.07 13.34
N CYS A 116 8.24 12.41 12.74
CA CYS A 116 9.20 11.62 13.51
C CYS A 116 9.99 12.55 14.41
N ARG A 117 9.87 12.34 15.72
CA ARG A 117 10.90 12.76 16.67
C ARG A 117 12.13 11.88 16.50
#